data_AF-A0A661XXM1-F1
#
_entry.id   AF-A0A661XXM1-F1
#
_cell.length_a   1.000
_cell.length_b   1.000
_cell.length_c   1.000
_cell.angle_alpha   90.00
_cell.angle_beta   90.00
_cell.angle_gamma   90.00
#
_symmetry.space_group_name_H-M   'P 1'
#
loop_
_entity.id
_entity.type
_entity.pdbx_description
1 polymer ?
#
loop_
_entity_poly.entity_id
_entity_poly.type
_entity_poly.pdbx_seq_one_letter_code
_entity_poly.pdbx_strand_id
1 'polypeptide(L)'
;PSLLYLLFSDIPAKIIAEPTLQIAFGYTTILAVFGTAIALVFFNWLVKMSSALFASSVTYFIPIVAVLWGWIDNESVSVLQIFGGGVILYGVYLVYKK
;
A
#
# COMPACT_ATOMS: atom_id res chain seq x y z
N PRO A 1 -19.99 -2.20 -12.43
CA PRO A 1 -20.35 -3.64 -12.32
C PRO A 1 -20.39 -4.16 -10.88
N SER A 2 -19.30 -3.98 -10.11
CA SER A 2 -19.21 -4.42 -8.71
C SER A 2 -20.19 -3.72 -7.76
N LEU A 3 -20.36 -2.39 -7.89
CA LEU A 3 -21.31 -1.62 -7.06
C LEU A 3 -22.77 -2.07 -7.25
N LEU A 4 -23.17 -2.30 -8.52
CA LEU A 4 -24.49 -2.83 -8.87
C LEU A 4 -24.68 -4.22 -8.25
N TYR A 5 -23.72 -5.12 -8.42
CA TYR A 5 -23.78 -6.46 -7.84
C TYR A 5 -23.90 -6.41 -6.31
N LEU A 6 -23.20 -5.51 -5.65
CA LEU A 6 -23.25 -5.35 -4.19
C LEU A 6 -24.64 -4.91 -3.70
N LEU A 7 -25.31 -4.00 -4.41
CA LEU A 7 -26.66 -3.53 -4.06
C LEU A 7 -27.77 -4.57 -4.26
N PHE A 8 -27.59 -5.50 -5.21
CA PHE A 8 -28.58 -6.55 -5.53
C PHE A 8 -28.26 -7.91 -4.91
N SER A 9 -27.17 -8.02 -4.15
CA SER A 9 -26.74 -9.27 -3.50
C SER A 9 -27.07 -9.28 -2.01
N ASP A 10 -27.02 -10.46 -1.38
CA ASP A 10 -27.18 -10.62 0.08
C ASP A 10 -25.97 -10.14 0.89
N ILE A 11 -24.93 -9.61 0.24
CA ILE A 11 -23.67 -9.20 0.88
C ILE A 11 -23.90 -8.12 1.95
N PRO A 12 -24.68 -7.04 1.72
CA PRO A 12 -24.91 -6.01 2.74
C PRO A 12 -25.62 -6.58 3.97
N ALA A 13 -26.59 -7.48 3.78
CA ALA A 13 -27.28 -8.14 4.87
C ALA A 13 -26.33 -9.03 5.69
N LYS A 14 -25.45 -9.78 5.01
CA LYS A 14 -24.41 -10.61 5.66
C LYS A 14 -23.37 -9.78 6.42
N ILE A 15 -22.99 -8.61 5.89
CA ILE A 15 -22.08 -7.70 6.58
C ILE A 15 -22.73 -7.19 7.88
N ILE A 16 -24.02 -6.85 7.87
CA ILE A 16 -24.71 -6.38 9.08
C ILE A 16 -24.91 -7.51 10.09
N ALA A 17 -25.22 -8.72 9.64
CA ALA A 17 -25.52 -9.85 10.52
C ALA A 17 -24.29 -10.43 11.22
N GLU A 18 -23.11 -10.42 10.58
CA GLU A 18 -21.91 -11.10 11.06
C GLU A 18 -20.85 -10.11 11.57
N PRO A 19 -20.54 -10.07 12.89
CA PRO A 19 -19.59 -9.13 13.47
C PRO A 19 -18.18 -9.20 12.87
N THR A 20 -17.71 -10.41 12.51
CA THR A 20 -16.40 -10.60 11.88
C THR A 20 -16.32 -9.94 10.50
N LEU A 21 -17.41 -9.98 9.72
CA LEU A 21 -17.50 -9.33 8.42
C LEU A 21 -17.52 -7.80 8.55
N GLN A 22 -18.14 -7.26 9.60
CA GLN A 22 -18.10 -5.82 9.87
C GLN A 22 -16.67 -5.34 10.12
N ILE A 23 -15.91 -6.07 10.94
CA ILE A 23 -14.51 -5.73 11.26
C ILE A 23 -13.65 -5.80 9.99
N ALA A 24 -13.77 -6.88 9.22
CA ALA A 24 -13.04 -7.05 7.96
C ALA A 24 -13.39 -5.97 6.93
N PHE A 25 -14.68 -5.63 6.80
CA PHE A 25 -15.15 -4.54 5.93
C PHE A 25 -14.61 -3.17 6.39
N GLY A 26 -14.52 -2.95 7.70
CA GLY A 26 -13.90 -1.75 8.29
C GLY A 26 -12.42 -1.62 7.90
N TYR A 27 -11.61 -2.66 8.15
CA TYR A 27 -10.17 -2.62 7.80
C TYR A 27 -9.92 -2.46 6.30
N THR A 28 -10.69 -3.16 5.47
CA THR A 28 -10.58 -3.02 4.01
C THR A 28 -11.00 -1.65 3.52
N THR A 29 -12.03 -1.04 4.13
CA THR A 29 -12.44 0.33 3.83
C THR A 29 -11.34 1.34 4.16
N ILE A 30 -10.72 1.21 5.35
CA ILE A 30 -9.60 2.07 5.76
C ILE A 30 -8.44 1.93 4.77
N LEU A 31 -8.07 0.70 4.39
CA LEU A 31 -7.02 0.44 3.42
C LEU A 31 -7.34 1.02 2.03
N ALA A 32 -8.59 0.86 1.57
CA ALA A 32 -9.03 1.36 0.27
C ALA A 32 -9.02 2.90 0.21
N VAL A 33 -9.46 3.57 1.28
CA VAL A 33 -9.49 5.03 1.34
C VAL A 33 -8.09 5.61 1.47
N PHE A 34 -7.34 5.20 2.52
CA PHE A 34 -6.05 5.83 2.85
C PHE A 34 -4.91 5.24 2.02
N GLY A 35 -4.80 3.92 1.97
CA GLY A 35 -3.70 3.23 1.30
C GLY A 35 -3.79 3.23 -0.23
N THR A 36 -5.00 3.39 -0.79
CA THR A 36 -5.21 3.35 -2.24
C THR A 36 -5.70 4.68 -2.79
N ALA A 37 -6.91 5.12 -2.47
CA ALA A 37 -7.53 6.27 -3.13
C ALA A 37 -6.77 7.58 -2.85
N ILE A 38 -6.54 7.92 -1.58
CA ILE A 38 -5.83 9.13 -1.19
C ILE A 38 -4.36 9.08 -1.64
N ALA A 39 -3.68 7.95 -1.43
CA ALA A 39 -2.30 7.76 -1.87
C ALA A 39 -2.13 7.97 -3.39
N LEU A 40 -3.06 7.45 -4.21
CA LEU A 40 -3.06 7.65 -5.65
C LEU A 40 -3.33 9.11 -6.04
N VAL A 41 -4.24 9.80 -5.36
CA VAL A 41 -4.49 11.24 -5.60
C VAL A 41 -3.21 12.03 -5.34
N PHE A 42 -2.55 11.82 -4.19
CA PHE A 42 -1.28 12.49 -3.88
C PHE A 42 -0.17 12.12 -4.84
N PHE A 43 -0.05 10.86 -5.24
CA PHE A 43 0.94 10.44 -6.23
C PHE A 43 0.73 11.14 -7.58
N ASN A 44 -0.50 11.16 -8.10
CA ASN A 44 -0.82 11.85 -9.35
C ASN A 44 -0.62 13.36 -9.24
N TRP A 45 -0.90 13.94 -8.08
CA TRP A 45 -0.68 15.36 -7.86
C TRP A 45 0.82 15.69 -7.81
N LEU A 46 1.61 14.84 -7.16
CA LEU A 46 3.07 14.94 -7.12
C LEU A 46 3.67 14.83 -8.51
N VAL A 47 3.24 13.86 -9.33
CA VAL A 47 3.68 13.70 -10.73
C VAL A 47 3.36 14.94 -11.56
N LYS A 48 2.21 15.60 -11.31
CA LYS A 48 1.83 16.83 -12.03
C LYS A 48 2.67 18.04 -11.65
N MET A 49 3.10 18.13 -10.38
CA MET A 49 3.79 19.31 -9.84
C MET A 49 5.32 19.16 -9.80
N SER A 50 5.83 17.93 -9.89
CA SER A 50 7.26 17.61 -9.85
C SER A 50 7.70 16.89 -11.12
N SER A 51 9.02 16.75 -11.31
CA SER A 51 9.52 15.91 -12.41
C SER A 51 9.18 14.44 -12.16
N ALA A 52 9.05 13.65 -13.23
CA ALA A 52 8.87 12.21 -13.13
C ALA A 52 9.97 11.53 -12.26
N LEU A 53 11.17 12.13 -12.21
CA LEU A 53 12.27 11.71 -11.33
C LEU A 53 11.95 11.87 -9.83
N PHE A 54 11.26 12.94 -9.43
CA PHE A 54 10.90 13.13 -8.03
C PHE A 54 9.77 12.18 -7.61
N ALA A 55 8.77 11.97 -8.47
CA ALA A 55 7.71 11.01 -8.20
C ALA A 55 8.22 9.57 -8.07
N SER A 56 9.24 9.19 -8.84
CA SER A 56 9.85 7.86 -8.74
C SER A 56 10.65 7.64 -7.44
N SER A 57 11.11 8.72 -6.78
CA SER A 57 11.75 8.61 -5.46
C SER A 57 10.83 8.00 -4.38
N VAL A 58 9.52 8.22 -4.49
CA VAL A 58 8.54 7.62 -3.57
C VAL A 58 8.54 6.09 -3.68
N THR A 59 8.72 5.55 -4.89
CA THR A 59 8.77 4.10 -5.13
C THR A 59 10.02 3.48 -4.50
N TYR A 60 11.12 4.22 -4.49
CA TYR A 60 12.38 3.82 -3.87
C TYR A 60 12.32 3.82 -2.34
N PHE A 61 11.41 4.61 -1.78
CA PHE A 61 11.17 4.69 -0.35
C PHE A 61 10.34 3.51 0.19
N ILE A 62 9.52 2.87 -0.65
CA ILE A 62 8.66 1.74 -0.27
C ILE A 62 9.42 0.63 0.48
N PRO A 63 10.51 0.04 -0.04
CA PRO A 63 11.22 -1.04 0.66
C PRO A 63 11.81 -0.59 2.01
N ILE A 64 12.22 0.67 2.14
CA ILE A 64 12.75 1.22 3.40
C ILE A 64 11.64 1.32 4.44
N VAL A 65 10.51 1.93 4.05
CA VAL A 65 9.34 2.10 4.91
C VAL A 65 8.75 0.75 5.32
N ALA A 66 8.72 -0.23 4.42
CA ALA A 66 8.23 -1.58 4.72
C ALA A 66 9.04 -2.27 5.81
N VAL A 67 10.38 -2.22 5.74
CA VAL A 67 11.25 -2.81 6.77
C VAL A 67 11.11 -2.07 8.11
N LEU A 68 10.99 -0.75 8.08
CA LEU A 68 10.76 0.05 9.29
C LEU A 68 9.43 -0.30 9.98
N TRP A 69 8.34 -0.44 9.21
CA TRP A 69 7.04 -0.85 9.75
C TRP A 69 7.08 -2.26 10.34
N GLY A 70 7.68 -3.23 9.64
CA GLY A 70 7.83 -4.59 10.18
C GLY A 70 8.64 -4.61 11.47
N TRP A 71 9.68 -3.78 11.58
CA TRP A 71 10.45 -3.66 12.82
C TRP A 71 9.64 -3.02 13.97
N ILE A 72 8.84 -1.98 13.68
CA ILE A 72 7.95 -1.33 14.66
C ILE A 72 6.86 -2.30 15.16
N ASP A 73 6.33 -3.15 14.29
CA ASP A 73 5.32 -4.15 14.63
C ASP A 73 5.89 -5.39 15.37
N ASN A 74 7.17 -5.32 15.78
CA ASN A 74 7.92 -6.42 16.39
C ASN A 74 7.95 -7.71 15.53
N GLU A 75 7.80 -7.60 14.21
CA GLU A 75 7.99 -8.75 13.33
C GLU A 75 9.46 -9.18 13.34
N SER A 76 9.68 -10.50 13.26
CA SER A 76 11.00 -11.09 13.13
C SER A 76 11.56 -10.81 11.75
N VAL A 77 12.13 -9.62 11.55
CA VAL A 77 12.77 -9.24 10.28
C VAL A 77 13.97 -10.17 10.07
N SER A 78 13.84 -11.09 9.12
CA SER A 78 14.87 -12.08 8.83
C SER A 78 16.07 -11.41 8.15
N VAL A 79 17.27 -11.93 8.40
CA VAL A 79 18.51 -11.54 7.69
C VAL A 79 18.32 -11.60 6.17
N LEU A 80 17.52 -12.55 5.68
CA LEU A 80 17.23 -12.69 4.26
C LEU A 80 16.35 -11.55 3.71
N GLN A 81 15.43 -11.00 4.50
CA GLN A 81 14.62 -9.84 4.11
C GLN A 81 15.47 -8.57 4.07
N ILE A 82 16.40 -8.41 5.01
CA ILE A 82 17.36 -7.29 5.01
C ILE A 82 18.25 -7.37 3.77
N PHE A 83 18.78 -8.55 3.45
CA PHE A 83 19.59 -8.76 2.26
C PHE A 83 18.79 -8.49 0.97
N GLY A 84 17.56 -9.03 0.87
CA GLY A 84 16.66 -8.78 -0.26
C GLY A 84 16.32 -7.29 -0.42
N GLY A 85 16.03 -6.60 0.68
CA GLY A 85 15.84 -5.14 0.69
C GLY A 85 17.07 -4.39 0.19
N GLY A 86 18.27 -4.82 0.62
CA GLY A 86 19.54 -4.29 0.13
C GLY A 86 19.73 -4.47 -1.38
N VAL A 87 19.39 -5.64 -1.93
CA VAL A 87 19.44 -5.90 -3.38
C VAL A 87 18.47 -4.99 -4.16
N ILE A 88 17.25 -4.78 -3.66
CA ILE A 88 16.27 -3.87 -4.28
C ILE A 88 16.80 -2.43 -4.27
N LEU A 89 17.29 -1.95 -3.14
CA LEU A 89 17.85 -0.60 -3.01
C LEU A 89 19.09 -0.40 -3.89
N TYR A 90 19.92 -1.43 -4.04
CA TYR A 90 21.05 -1.40 -4.95
C TYR A 90 20.62 -1.30 -6.42
N GLY A 91 19.61 -2.07 -6.83
CA GLY A 91 19.03 -1.97 -8.18
C GLY A 91 18.47 -0.57 -8.47
N VAL A 92 17.78 0.01 -7.49
CA VAL A 92 17.29 1.40 -7.55
C VAL A 92 18.43 2.41 -7.71
N TYR A 93 19.50 2.27 -6.93
CA TYR A 93 20.66 3.16 -6.99
C TYR A 93 21.31 3.17 -8.39
N LEU A 94 21.40 2.00 -9.05
CA LEU A 94 21.93 1.89 -10.41
C LEU A 94 21.07 2.63 -11.45
N VAL A 95 19.74 2.58 -11.31
CA VAL A 95 18.80 3.28 -12.20
C VAL A 95 18.87 4.79 -11.98
N TYR A 96 19.02 5.24 -10.73
CA TYR A 96 19.09 6.67 -10.39
C TYR A 96 20.41 7.34 -10.82
N LYS A 97 21.51 6.59 -10.91
CA LYS A 97 22.85 7.13 -11.25
C LYS A 97 23.10 7.27 -12.77
N LYS A 98 22.21 6.76 -13.62
CA LYS A 98 22.25 6.98 -15.08
C LYS A 98 21.41 8.18 -15.47
#